data_AF-B6Q2A6-F1
#
_entry.id   AF-B6Q2A6-F1
#
_cell.length_a   1.000
_cell.length_b   1.000
_cell.length_c   1.000
_cell.angle_alpha   90.00
_cell.angle_beta   90.00
_cell.angle_gamma   90.00
#
_symmetry.space_group_name_H-M   'P 1'
#
loop_
_entity.id
_entity.type
_entity.pdbx_description
1 polymer ?
#
loop_
_entity_poly.entity_id
_entity_poly.type
_entity_poly.pdbx_seq_one_letter_code
_entity_poly.pdbx_strand_id
1 'polypeptide(L)'
;MPYKFVVPVHSKAFTEAPAEIKTALSRLSWATKQVVGEEALRLNELLTVGYFEKMSMGYHDDGEDSLGPTIACLSLGANATMKFRLKDQYFRGRGHTSKTLVADDAVLLGCDNFEERKELKEQHDTGQLSDSEYTKQRMELADAIKRREASALITLDLHHGDMVVMHGSLLQKYYEHSVASEGKLRFALTARHVLDENVEVEERAKGRCEFTPDQIYDGE
;
A
#
# COMPACT_ATOMS: atom_id res chain seq x y z
N MET A 1 -9.22 -17.51 12.79
CA MET A 1 -8.41 -17.90 11.62
C MET A 1 -7.07 -17.20 11.71
N PRO A 2 -5.92 -17.87 11.53
CA PRO A 2 -4.63 -17.21 11.60
C PRO A 2 -4.48 -16.16 10.47
N TYR A 3 -3.89 -15.01 10.82
CA TYR A 3 -3.60 -13.87 9.94
C TYR A 3 -2.87 -14.34 8.67
N LYS A 4 -3.48 -14.07 7.50
CA LYS A 4 -3.08 -14.64 6.23
C LYS A 4 -2.18 -13.68 5.46
N PHE A 5 -0.93 -13.57 5.90
CA PHE A 5 0.15 -13.32 4.96
C PHE A 5 0.04 -14.32 3.80
N VAL A 6 0.52 -13.97 2.61
CA VAL A 6 0.66 -14.91 1.47
C VAL A 6 1.40 -16.20 1.89
N VAL A 7 2.15 -16.17 3.00
CA VAL A 7 2.66 -17.32 3.75
C VAL A 7 2.49 -17.05 5.26
N PRO A 8 1.86 -17.92 6.08
CA PRO A 8 1.81 -17.71 7.53
C PRO A 8 3.22 -17.59 8.09
N VAL A 9 3.58 -16.39 8.55
CA VAL A 9 4.90 -16.11 9.12
C VAL A 9 4.78 -16.24 10.63
N HIS A 10 5.64 -17.05 11.26
CA HIS A 10 5.74 -17.07 12.71
C HIS A 10 6.18 -15.68 13.20
N SER A 11 5.28 -14.95 13.85
CA SER A 11 5.55 -13.64 14.45
C SER A 11 5.84 -13.77 15.96
N LYS A 12 6.71 -12.89 16.45
CA LYS A 12 7.02 -12.74 17.88
C LYS A 12 6.28 -11.52 18.44
N ALA A 13 6.01 -11.54 19.75
CA ALA A 13 5.51 -10.35 20.43
C ALA A 13 6.57 -9.24 20.46
N PHE A 14 6.16 -7.97 20.50
CA PHE A 14 7.11 -6.86 20.69
C PHE A 14 7.85 -6.90 22.03
N THR A 15 7.30 -7.58 23.03
CA THR A 15 7.97 -7.83 24.31
C THR A 15 9.22 -8.72 24.15
N GLU A 16 9.29 -9.52 23.08
CA GLU A 16 10.42 -10.37 22.72
C GLU A 16 11.26 -9.79 21.58
N ALA A 17 10.86 -8.63 21.04
CA ALA A 17 11.56 -7.99 19.93
C ALA A 17 12.85 -7.31 20.42
N PRO A 18 13.94 -7.35 19.61
CA PRO A 18 15.16 -6.66 19.94
C PRO A 18 14.95 -5.13 19.92
N ALA A 19 15.84 -4.39 20.59
CA ALA A 19 15.70 -2.96 20.78
C ALA A 19 15.60 -2.18 19.46
N GLU A 20 16.34 -2.62 18.44
CA GLU A 20 16.38 -2.02 17.10
C GLU A 20 15.02 -2.02 16.41
N ILE A 21 14.23 -3.08 16.60
CA ILE A 21 12.87 -3.18 16.04
C ILE A 21 11.94 -2.20 16.74
N LYS A 22 12.05 -2.07 18.08
CA LYS A 22 11.25 -1.10 18.84
C LYS A 22 11.65 0.34 18.50
N THR A 23 12.94 0.63 18.37
CA THR A 23 13.43 1.95 17.93
C THR A 23 12.94 2.29 16.52
N ALA A 24 12.95 1.33 15.59
CA ALA A 24 12.40 1.54 14.26
C ALA A 24 10.88 1.79 14.29
N LEU A 25 10.13 1.00 15.07
CA LEU A 25 8.68 1.20 15.24
C LEU A 25 8.36 2.57 15.84
N SER A 26 9.17 3.04 16.79
CA SER A 26 9.04 4.37 17.40
C SER A 26 9.23 5.48 16.37
N ARG A 27 10.28 5.39 15.53
CA ARG A 27 10.53 6.33 14.42
C ARG A 27 9.37 6.37 13.42
N LEU A 28 8.87 5.20 13.03
CA LEU A 28 7.73 5.07 12.12
C LEU A 28 6.43 5.57 12.75
N SER A 29 6.25 5.38 14.05
CA SER A 29 5.11 5.94 14.80
C SER A 29 5.15 7.46 14.83
N TRP A 30 6.33 8.05 15.04
CA TRP A 30 6.52 9.50 14.93
C TRP A 30 6.20 10.01 13.54
N ALA A 31 6.80 9.42 12.49
CA ALA A 31 6.56 9.84 11.10
C ALA A 31 5.08 9.72 10.72
N THR A 32 4.43 8.65 11.17
CA THR A 32 2.98 8.46 10.97
C THR A 32 2.17 9.59 11.61
N LYS A 33 2.49 9.98 12.84
CA LYS A 33 1.83 11.11 13.51
C LYS A 33 2.08 12.44 12.80
N GLN A 34 3.26 12.66 12.23
CA GLN A 34 3.55 13.89 11.46
C GLN A 34 2.67 14.01 10.21
N VAL A 35 2.31 12.88 9.59
CA VAL A 35 1.51 12.86 8.36
C VAL A 35 0.00 12.81 8.65
N VAL A 36 -0.42 12.01 9.63
CA VAL A 36 -1.84 11.73 9.89
C VAL A 36 -2.43 12.58 11.03
N GLY A 37 -1.59 13.08 11.95
CA GLY A 37 -2.05 13.84 13.12
C GLY A 37 -2.68 12.95 14.20
N GLU A 38 -3.70 13.48 14.89
CA GLU A 38 -4.33 12.84 16.05
C GLU A 38 -5.08 11.54 15.70
N GLU A 39 -5.51 11.40 14.44
CA GLU A 39 -6.22 10.22 13.94
C GLU A 39 -5.27 9.04 13.63
N ALA A 40 -3.97 9.22 13.83
CA ALA A 40 -2.96 8.18 13.62
C ALA A 40 -3.25 6.94 14.47
N LEU A 41 -3.63 5.85 13.81
CA LEU A 41 -3.70 4.54 14.47
C LEU A 41 -2.30 4.10 14.91
N ARG A 42 -2.23 3.52 16.11
CA ARG A 42 -0.98 2.98 16.65
C ARG A 42 -0.50 1.80 15.80
N LEU A 43 0.71 1.89 15.27
CA LEU A 43 1.36 0.77 14.59
C LEU A 43 1.58 -0.38 15.58
N ASN A 44 1.08 -1.57 15.25
CA ASN A 44 1.09 -2.76 16.12
C ASN A 44 1.69 -4.00 15.41
N GLU A 45 2.29 -3.79 14.25
CA GLU A 45 3.03 -4.79 13.50
C GLU A 45 4.23 -4.12 12.81
N LEU A 46 5.35 -4.83 12.71
CA LEU A 46 6.51 -4.43 11.91
C LEU A 46 7.11 -5.65 11.21
N LEU A 47 7.14 -5.60 9.89
CA LEU A 47 7.82 -6.57 9.04
C LEU A 47 9.20 -6.04 8.63
N THR A 48 10.24 -6.86 8.77
CA THR A 48 11.60 -6.52 8.29
C THR A 48 11.95 -7.40 7.09
N VAL A 49 12.24 -6.78 5.95
CA VAL A 49 12.64 -7.47 4.71
C VAL A 49 14.06 -7.07 4.34
N GLY A 50 14.93 -8.07 4.18
CA GLY A 50 16.28 -7.90 3.67
C GLY A 50 16.34 -8.12 2.15
N TYR A 51 16.91 -7.17 1.44
CA TYR A 51 17.17 -7.23 0.00
C TYR A 51 18.68 -7.36 -0.22
N PHE A 52 19.08 -8.47 -0.85
CA PHE A 52 20.44 -8.65 -1.34
C PHE A 52 20.61 -8.01 -2.73
N GLU A 53 21.83 -8.04 -3.26
CA GLU A 53 22.14 -7.52 -4.59
C GLU A 53 21.17 -8.05 -5.66
N LYS A 54 20.63 -7.14 -6.48
CA LYS A 54 19.65 -7.41 -7.57
C LYS A 54 18.29 -7.95 -7.11
N MET A 55 18.02 -8.03 -5.80
CA MET A 55 16.67 -8.32 -5.32
C MET A 55 15.75 -7.13 -5.52
N SER A 56 14.51 -7.44 -5.88
CA SER A 56 13.43 -6.47 -6.03
C SER A 56 12.11 -7.11 -5.59
N MET A 57 11.13 -6.27 -5.30
CA MET A 57 9.75 -6.68 -5.13
C MET A 57 8.95 -6.05 -6.26
N GLY A 58 8.26 -6.90 -7.04
CA GLY A 58 7.41 -6.46 -8.15
C GLY A 58 6.24 -5.60 -7.67
N TYR A 59 5.41 -5.13 -8.59
CA TYR A 59 4.25 -4.32 -8.21
C TYR A 59 3.27 -5.12 -7.34
N HIS A 60 2.96 -4.56 -6.17
CA HIS A 60 2.03 -5.10 -5.18
C HIS A 60 1.41 -3.95 -4.36
N ASP A 61 0.45 -4.27 -3.52
CA ASP A 61 -0.04 -3.37 -2.50
C ASP A 61 0.06 -4.03 -1.13
N ASP A 62 0.19 -3.20 -0.10
CA ASP A 62 0.31 -3.63 1.30
C ASP A 62 -1.03 -3.49 2.06
N GLY A 63 -2.12 -3.21 1.33
CA GLY A 63 -3.46 -3.02 1.90
C GLY A 63 -4.26 -4.32 1.91
N GLU A 64 -4.29 -4.96 3.07
CA GLU A 64 -5.21 -6.05 3.35
C GLU A 64 -6.46 -5.50 4.05
N ASP A 65 -7.62 -6.14 3.85
CA ASP A 65 -8.88 -5.76 4.52
C ASP A 65 -8.77 -5.81 6.07
N SER A 66 -7.76 -6.50 6.57
CA SER A 66 -7.43 -6.65 7.99
C SER A 66 -6.59 -5.52 8.56
N LEU A 67 -6.19 -4.53 7.76
CA LEU A 67 -5.25 -3.48 8.13
C LEU A 67 -5.91 -2.09 8.16
N GLY A 68 -5.36 -1.23 9.01
CA GLY A 68 -5.65 0.20 9.03
C GLY A 68 -5.11 0.91 7.79
N PRO A 69 -5.50 2.18 7.57
CA PRO A 69 -5.25 2.90 6.32
C PRO A 69 -3.81 3.40 6.16
N THR A 70 -2.93 3.16 7.13
CA THR A 70 -1.56 3.70 7.14
C THR A 70 -0.52 2.60 7.13
N ILE A 71 0.42 2.73 6.20
CA ILE A 71 1.64 1.93 6.11
C ILE A 71 2.83 2.88 6.18
N ALA A 72 3.78 2.59 7.06
CA ALA A 72 4.99 3.38 7.23
C ALA A 72 6.22 2.50 7.01
N CYS A 73 7.16 2.91 6.17
CA CYS A 73 8.34 2.14 5.84
C CYS A 73 9.62 2.93 6.14
N LEU A 74 10.62 2.30 6.77
CA LEU A 74 11.96 2.83 6.99
C LEU A 74 12.97 2.07 6.13
N SER A 75 13.78 2.81 5.36
CA SER A 75 14.84 2.26 4.53
C SER A 75 16.19 2.32 5.26
N LEU A 76 16.91 1.20 5.34
CA LEU A 76 18.26 1.16 5.91
C LEU A 76 19.22 0.43 4.97
N GLY A 77 20.42 0.98 4.78
CA GLY A 77 21.49 0.37 4.00
C GLY A 77 21.58 0.95 2.60
N ALA A 78 21.66 0.09 1.59
CA ALA A 78 21.77 0.52 0.20
C ALA A 78 20.53 1.31 -0.27
N ASN A 79 20.75 2.16 -1.27
CA ASN A 79 19.69 2.91 -1.94
C ASN A 79 18.72 1.96 -2.69
N ALA A 80 17.51 2.44 -2.92
CA ALA A 80 16.53 1.77 -3.75
C ALA A 80 15.64 2.76 -4.49
N THR A 81 15.14 2.34 -5.65
CA THR A 81 14.07 3.05 -6.35
C THR A 81 12.73 2.42 -5.98
N MET A 82 11.78 3.21 -5.49
CA MET A 82 10.38 2.81 -5.28
C MET A 82 9.46 3.49 -6.30
N LYS A 83 8.58 2.73 -6.94
CA LYS A 83 7.67 3.24 -7.99
C LYS A 83 6.24 2.94 -7.66
N PHE A 84 5.35 3.91 -7.87
CA PHE A 84 3.90 3.76 -7.72
C PHE A 84 3.20 3.87 -9.06
N ARG A 85 2.20 3.03 -9.31
CA ARG A 85 1.34 3.10 -10.49
C ARG A 85 -0.09 2.71 -10.16
N LEU A 86 -1.03 3.05 -11.05
CA LEU A 86 -2.39 2.53 -10.98
C LEU A 86 -2.39 1.02 -11.17
N LYS A 87 -3.19 0.30 -10.38
CA LYS A 87 -3.43 -1.12 -10.64
C LYS A 87 -4.09 -1.27 -12.00
N ASP A 88 -3.69 -2.33 -12.69
CA ASP A 88 -4.13 -2.64 -14.04
C ASP A 88 -5.66 -2.53 -14.23
N GLN A 89 -6.44 -3.05 -13.28
CA GLN A 89 -7.89 -3.05 -13.39
C GLN A 89 -8.52 -1.65 -13.41
N TYR A 90 -7.94 -0.70 -12.68
CA TYR A 90 -8.41 0.69 -12.64
C TYR A 90 -7.85 1.50 -13.81
N PHE A 91 -6.59 1.22 -14.17
CA PHE A 91 -5.96 1.79 -15.37
C PHE A 91 -6.78 1.50 -16.62
N ARG A 92 -7.24 0.25 -16.81
CA ARG A 92 -8.02 -0.14 -17.99
C ARG A 92 -9.54 -0.05 -17.84
N GLY A 93 -10.05 0.10 -16.62
CA GLY A 93 -11.49 -0.03 -16.34
C GLY A 93 -12.03 -1.45 -16.52
N ARG A 94 -11.16 -2.46 -16.50
CA ARG A 94 -11.47 -3.86 -16.77
C ARG A 94 -11.07 -4.72 -15.57
N GLY A 95 -11.92 -5.65 -15.16
CA GLY A 95 -11.59 -6.59 -14.09
C GLY A 95 -10.41 -7.50 -14.45
N HIS A 96 -9.97 -8.31 -13.47
CA HIS A 96 -8.90 -9.28 -13.69
C HIS A 96 -9.19 -10.28 -14.82
N THR A 97 -10.48 -10.61 -15.05
CA THR A 97 -10.88 -11.36 -16.23
C THR A 97 -11.20 -10.41 -17.37
N SER A 98 -10.69 -10.71 -18.57
CA SER A 98 -10.83 -9.83 -19.74
C SER A 98 -12.27 -9.56 -20.18
N LYS A 99 -13.24 -10.33 -19.65
CA LYS A 99 -14.67 -10.26 -20.00
C LYS A 99 -15.51 -9.44 -19.04
N THR A 100 -14.95 -8.93 -17.94
CA THR A 100 -15.71 -8.19 -16.94
C THR A 100 -15.16 -6.78 -16.80
N LEU A 101 -16.05 -5.80 -16.63
CA LEU A 101 -15.66 -4.45 -16.23
C LEU A 101 -15.32 -4.43 -14.74
N VAL A 102 -14.50 -3.46 -14.33
CA VAL A 102 -14.33 -3.19 -12.89
C VAL A 102 -15.66 -2.67 -12.33
N ALA A 103 -16.11 -3.25 -11.22
CA ALA A 103 -17.40 -2.88 -10.61
C ALA A 103 -17.37 -1.45 -10.06
N ASP A 104 -16.28 -1.11 -9.38
CA ASP A 104 -16.00 0.22 -8.88
C ASP A 104 -15.30 1.06 -9.96
N ASP A 105 -16.09 1.77 -10.77
CA ASP A 105 -15.58 2.64 -11.84
C ASP A 105 -15.15 4.02 -11.31
N ALA A 106 -14.08 4.04 -10.53
CA ALA A 106 -13.59 5.26 -9.88
C ALA A 106 -13.01 6.32 -10.83
N VAL A 107 -12.81 6.00 -12.12
CA VAL A 107 -12.23 6.86 -13.18
C VAL A 107 -11.11 7.79 -12.66
N LEU A 108 -9.95 7.21 -12.38
CA LEU A 108 -8.84 7.89 -11.73
C LEU A 108 -7.93 8.62 -12.71
N LEU A 109 -7.38 9.76 -12.31
CA LEU A 109 -6.41 10.52 -13.11
C LEU A 109 -5.24 9.62 -13.55
N GLY A 110 -4.94 9.62 -14.84
CA GLY A 110 -3.87 8.80 -15.44
C GLY A 110 -4.31 7.39 -15.83
N CYS A 111 -5.59 7.03 -15.69
CA CYS A 111 -6.15 5.85 -16.34
C CYS A 111 -6.21 6.04 -17.87
N ASP A 112 -6.27 4.93 -18.60
CA ASP A 112 -6.42 4.98 -20.07
C ASP A 112 -7.83 5.50 -20.42
N ASN A 113 -7.94 6.28 -21.50
CA ASN A 113 -9.15 6.99 -21.90
C ASN A 113 -9.79 7.82 -20.75
N PHE A 114 -8.97 8.50 -19.94
CA PHE A 114 -9.44 9.20 -18.75
C PHE A 114 -10.56 10.21 -19.02
N GLU A 115 -10.39 11.08 -20.02
CA GLU A 115 -11.39 12.11 -20.34
C GLU A 115 -12.69 11.48 -20.88
N GLU A 116 -12.58 10.50 -21.78
CA GLU A 116 -13.73 9.80 -22.35
C GLU A 116 -14.50 9.01 -21.27
N ARG A 117 -13.79 8.32 -20.37
CA ARG A 117 -14.41 7.59 -19.26
C ARG A 117 -15.08 8.53 -18.26
N LYS A 118 -14.49 9.71 -18.03
CA LYS A 118 -15.02 10.73 -17.13
C LYS A 118 -16.31 11.32 -17.69
N GLU A 119 -16.31 11.70 -18.96
CA GLU A 119 -17.52 12.18 -19.65
C GLU A 119 -18.60 11.09 -19.68
N LEU A 120 -18.23 9.85 -20.02
CA LEU A 120 -19.16 8.72 -20.05
C LEU A 120 -19.80 8.46 -18.68
N LYS A 121 -19.01 8.57 -17.61
CA LYS A 121 -19.50 8.44 -16.24
C LYS A 121 -20.44 9.59 -15.85
N GLU A 122 -20.13 10.83 -16.24
CA GLU A 122 -20.99 11.98 -16.00
C GLU A 122 -22.34 11.86 -16.75
N GLN A 123 -22.33 11.38 -17.98
CA GLN A 123 -23.55 11.13 -18.76
C GLN A 123 -24.42 10.04 -18.10
N HIS A 124 -23.81 9.00 -17.52
CA HIS A 124 -24.53 7.98 -16.75
C HIS A 124 -25.09 8.54 -15.43
N ASP A 125 -24.25 9.24 -14.65
CA ASP A 125 -24.63 9.81 -13.35
C ASP A 125 -25.74 10.88 -13.51
N THR A 126 -25.81 11.58 -14.65
CA THR A 126 -26.88 12.55 -14.99
C THR A 126 -28.10 11.93 -15.67
N GLY A 127 -28.10 10.62 -15.90
CA GLY A 127 -29.22 9.87 -16.50
C GLY A 127 -29.37 10.04 -18.02
N GLN A 128 -28.37 10.61 -18.71
CA GLN A 128 -28.35 10.69 -20.18
C GLN A 128 -28.11 9.31 -20.81
N LEU A 129 -27.47 8.40 -20.08
CA LEU A 129 -27.27 7.00 -20.49
C LEU A 129 -27.95 6.05 -19.52
N SER A 130 -28.59 5.02 -20.07
CA SER A 130 -29.02 3.86 -19.29
C SER A 130 -27.81 3.04 -18.81
N ASP A 131 -28.01 2.23 -17.77
CA ASP A 131 -26.99 1.27 -17.28
C ASP A 131 -26.46 0.36 -18.39
N SER A 132 -27.35 -0.04 -19.31
CA SER A 132 -27.00 -0.91 -20.44
C SER A 132 -26.10 -0.21 -21.46
N GLU A 133 -26.37 1.07 -21.74
CA GLU A 133 -25.58 1.88 -22.68
C GLU A 133 -24.23 2.23 -22.08
N TYR A 134 -24.22 2.63 -20.80
CA TYR A 134 -23.00 2.88 -20.04
C TYR A 134 -22.09 1.65 -20.00
N THR A 135 -22.64 0.47 -19.68
CA THR A 135 -21.88 -0.80 -19.66
C THR A 135 -21.30 -1.13 -21.02
N LYS A 136 -22.10 -0.98 -22.09
CA LYS A 136 -21.64 -1.24 -23.46
C LYS A 136 -20.50 -0.31 -23.86
N GLN A 137 -20.64 0.99 -23.66
CA GLN A 137 -19.63 1.98 -24.04
C GLN A 137 -18.34 1.83 -23.20
N ARG A 138 -18.44 1.50 -21.91
CA ARG A 138 -17.27 1.14 -21.09
C ARG A 138 -16.54 -0.08 -21.64
N MET A 139 -17.28 -1.09 -22.10
CA MET A 139 -16.69 -2.29 -22.69
C MET A 139 -15.90 -1.93 -23.96
N GLU A 140 -16.46 -1.09 -24.83
CA GLU A 140 -15.82 -0.62 -26.07
C GLU A 140 -14.54 0.17 -25.78
N LEU A 141 -14.58 1.10 -24.83
CA LEU A 141 -13.39 1.84 -24.39
C LEU A 141 -12.32 0.89 -23.83
N ALA A 142 -12.71 -0.09 -23.01
CA ALA A 142 -11.78 -1.05 -22.44
C ALA A 142 -11.17 -2.02 -23.48
N ASP A 143 -11.91 -2.37 -24.54
CA ASP A 143 -11.44 -3.22 -25.63
C ASP A 143 -10.44 -2.50 -26.55
N ALA A 144 -10.53 -1.18 -26.66
CA ALA A 144 -9.61 -0.38 -27.45
C ALA A 144 -8.20 -0.27 -26.82
N ILE A 145 -8.07 -0.54 -25.52
CA ILE A 145 -6.82 -0.39 -24.78
C ILE A 145 -5.84 -1.51 -25.14
N LYS A 146 -4.71 -1.13 -25.74
CA LYS A 146 -3.63 -2.07 -26.09
C LYS A 146 -2.65 -2.31 -24.96
N ARG A 147 -2.48 -1.32 -24.08
CA ARG A 147 -1.49 -1.37 -23.00
C ARG A 147 -2.04 -2.14 -21.81
N ARG A 148 -1.25 -3.08 -21.28
CA ARG A 148 -1.68 -3.92 -20.16
C ARG A 148 -1.44 -3.31 -18.78
N GLU A 149 -0.49 -2.40 -18.63
CA GLU A 149 -0.08 -1.93 -17.30
C GLU A 149 0.19 -0.44 -17.33
N ALA A 150 -0.18 0.29 -16.28
CA ALA A 150 0.09 1.72 -16.17
C ALA A 150 1.59 2.04 -16.13
N SER A 151 1.95 3.28 -16.50
CA SER A 151 3.28 3.82 -16.21
C SER A 151 3.40 4.13 -14.72
N ALA A 152 4.64 4.17 -14.21
CA ALA A 152 4.88 4.76 -12.89
C ALA A 152 4.44 6.23 -12.90
N LEU A 153 3.63 6.61 -11.91
CA LEU A 153 3.14 7.96 -11.65
C LEU A 153 4.07 8.71 -10.69
N ILE A 154 4.59 7.99 -9.69
CA ILE A 154 5.54 8.52 -8.71
C ILE A 154 6.74 7.58 -8.69
N THR A 155 7.94 8.16 -8.71
CA THR A 155 9.20 7.45 -8.47
C THR A 155 9.91 8.16 -7.33
N LEU A 156 10.27 7.40 -6.29
CA LEU A 156 10.99 7.87 -5.12
C LEU A 156 12.37 7.22 -5.10
N ASP A 157 13.39 8.03 -4.90
CA ASP A 157 14.75 7.57 -4.63
C ASP A 157 14.93 7.46 -3.11
N LEU A 158 15.00 6.23 -2.61
CA LEU A 158 15.08 5.92 -1.19
C LEU A 158 16.54 5.73 -0.77
N HIS A 159 16.95 6.49 0.24
CA HIS A 159 18.27 6.44 0.86
C HIS A 159 18.20 5.82 2.27
N HIS A 160 19.37 5.60 2.86
CA HIS A 160 19.47 5.19 4.25
C HIS A 160 18.83 6.25 5.17
N GLY A 161 17.90 5.82 6.02
CA GLY A 161 17.20 6.66 6.99
C GLY A 161 15.88 7.22 6.46
N ASP A 162 15.59 7.10 5.16
CA ASP A 162 14.35 7.63 4.59
C ASP A 162 13.13 6.88 5.13
N MET A 163 12.12 7.66 5.51
CA MET A 163 10.81 7.17 5.95
C MET A 163 9.75 7.55 4.94
N VAL A 164 8.96 6.56 4.50
CA VAL A 164 7.81 6.77 3.61
C VAL A 164 6.54 6.41 4.36
N VAL A 165 5.60 7.36 4.45
CA VAL A 165 4.28 7.12 5.04
C VAL A 165 3.24 7.19 3.93
N MET A 166 2.51 6.09 3.77
CA MET A 166 1.42 5.89 2.83
C MET A 166 0.12 5.89 3.63
N HIS A 167 -0.72 6.92 3.47
CA HIS A 167 -1.96 7.07 4.22
C HIS A 167 -3.19 7.15 3.31
N GLY A 168 -4.24 6.42 3.69
CA GLY A 168 -5.54 6.36 3.02
C GLY A 168 -5.79 5.00 2.37
N SER A 169 -6.95 4.40 2.68
CA SER A 169 -7.32 3.08 2.15
C SER A 169 -7.43 3.06 0.62
N LEU A 170 -7.78 4.19 0.00
CA LEU A 170 -7.88 4.31 -1.46
C LEU A 170 -6.52 4.19 -2.16
N LEU A 171 -5.42 4.52 -1.48
CA LEU A 171 -4.08 4.37 -2.05
C LEU A 171 -3.79 2.89 -2.32
N GLN A 172 -3.95 2.03 -1.33
CA GLN A 172 -3.72 0.59 -1.49
C GLN A 172 -4.81 -0.07 -2.35
N LYS A 173 -6.04 0.47 -2.34
CA LYS A 173 -7.11 -0.02 -3.22
C LYS A 173 -6.76 0.18 -4.69
N TYR A 174 -6.36 1.39 -5.08
CA TYR A 174 -6.26 1.78 -6.49
C TYR A 174 -4.86 1.73 -7.08
N TYR A 175 -3.83 1.83 -6.23
CA TYR A 175 -2.44 1.90 -6.65
C TYR A 175 -1.67 0.69 -6.11
N GLU A 176 -0.60 0.37 -6.83
CA GLU A 176 0.38 -0.63 -6.45
C GLU A 176 1.77 -0.02 -6.57
N HIS A 177 2.72 -0.58 -5.85
CA HIS A 177 4.08 -0.11 -5.80
C HIS A 177 5.09 -1.24 -5.96
N SER A 178 6.28 -0.91 -6.46
CA SER A 178 7.41 -1.82 -6.59
C SER A 178 8.66 -1.19 -5.99
N VAL A 179 9.63 -2.02 -5.61
CA VAL A 179 10.93 -1.56 -5.10
C VAL A 179 12.07 -2.36 -5.69
N ALA A 180 13.11 -1.68 -6.13
CA ALA A 180 14.35 -2.30 -6.63
C ALA A 180 15.55 -1.79 -5.82
N SER A 181 16.29 -2.70 -5.19
CA SER A 181 17.51 -2.38 -4.45
C SER A 181 18.69 -2.20 -5.40
N GLU A 182 19.52 -1.17 -5.17
CA GLU A 182 20.63 -0.80 -6.06
C GLU A 182 22.00 -1.23 -5.52
N GLY A 183 22.09 -1.65 -4.26
CA GLY A 183 23.34 -2.06 -3.62
C GLY A 183 23.33 -3.47 -3.07
N LYS A 184 24.35 -3.77 -2.27
CA LYS A 184 24.63 -5.13 -1.78
C LYS A 184 23.63 -5.63 -0.73
N LEU A 185 23.18 -4.73 0.15
CA LEU A 185 22.28 -5.05 1.24
C LEU A 185 21.44 -3.84 1.62
N ARG A 186 20.12 -4.02 1.61
CA ARG A 186 19.13 -3.04 2.09
C ARG A 186 18.14 -3.75 3.00
N PHE A 187 17.67 -3.08 4.04
CA PHE A 187 16.53 -3.48 4.85
C PHE A 187 15.39 -2.49 4.65
N ALA A 188 14.17 -3.03 4.49
CA ALA A 188 12.93 -2.28 4.61
C ALA A 188 12.22 -2.74 5.88
N LEU A 189 11.89 -1.79 6.75
CA LEU A 189 11.10 -2.04 7.95
C LEU A 189 9.74 -1.41 7.72
N THR A 190 8.73 -2.24 7.46
CA THR A 190 7.36 -1.79 7.14
C THR A 190 6.46 -2.04 8.34
N ALA A 191 5.90 -0.97 8.89
CA ALA A 191 5.01 -1.00 10.04
C ALA A 191 3.58 -0.64 9.65
N ARG A 192 2.62 -1.36 10.24
CA ARG A 192 1.20 -1.30 9.91
C ARG A 192 0.37 -1.38 11.20
N HIS A 193 -0.92 -1.07 11.09
CA HIS A 193 -1.90 -1.34 12.13
C HIS A 193 -2.80 -2.50 11.68
N VAL A 194 -2.77 -3.61 12.40
CA VAL A 194 -3.69 -4.73 12.24
C VAL A 194 -4.94 -4.46 13.07
N LEU A 195 -6.12 -4.53 12.44
CA LEU A 195 -7.41 -4.29 13.09
C LEU A 195 -7.76 -5.45 14.03
N ASP A 196 -8.16 -5.10 15.26
CA ASP A 196 -8.51 -6.06 16.32
C ASP A 196 -9.56 -7.09 15.89
N GLU A 197 -10.52 -6.70 15.07
CA GLU A 197 -11.59 -7.56 14.53
C GLU A 197 -11.06 -8.78 13.79
N ASN A 198 -9.82 -8.69 13.27
CA ASN A 198 -9.18 -9.71 12.45
C ASN A 198 -8.05 -10.45 13.19
N VAL A 199 -7.91 -10.24 14.50
CA VAL A 199 -6.89 -10.86 15.35
C VAL A 199 -7.55 -11.60 16.51
N GLU A 200 -7.20 -12.89 16.67
CA GLU A 200 -7.62 -13.69 17.82
C GLU A 200 -7.23 -12.98 19.13
N VAL A 201 -8.10 -13.02 20.13
CA VAL A 201 -7.97 -12.20 21.36
C VAL A 201 -6.62 -12.42 22.05
N GLU A 202 -6.13 -13.66 22.04
CA GLU A 202 -4.85 -14.08 22.63
C GLU A 202 -3.65 -13.50 21.88
N GLU A 203 -3.78 -13.29 20.56
CA GLU A 203 -2.72 -12.79 19.69
C GLU A 203 -2.61 -11.26 19.73
N ARG A 204 -3.68 -10.55 20.13
CA ARG A 204 -3.69 -9.07 20.23
C ARG A 204 -2.62 -8.53 21.18
N ALA A 205 -2.25 -9.30 22.21
CA ALA A 205 -1.19 -8.92 23.14
C ALA A 205 0.18 -8.76 22.45
N LYS A 206 0.43 -9.47 21.34
CA LYS A 206 1.71 -9.44 20.62
C LYS A 206 2.02 -8.07 20.02
N GLY A 207 0.97 -7.36 19.57
CA GLY A 207 1.09 -6.03 18.96
C GLY A 207 1.27 -4.89 19.98
N ARG A 208 1.25 -5.18 21.28
CA ARG A 208 1.50 -4.17 22.32
C ARG A 208 3.00 -3.94 22.48
N CYS A 209 3.47 -2.79 22.02
CA CYS A 209 4.85 -2.32 22.22
C CYS A 209 4.93 -1.18 23.24
N GLU A 210 5.63 -1.41 24.35
CA GLU A 210 5.97 -0.36 25.31
C GLU A 210 7.38 0.17 25.00
N PHE A 211 7.52 1.49 24.93
CA PHE A 211 8.80 2.15 24.70
C PHE A 211 9.36 2.65 26.03
N THR A 212 10.64 2.41 26.27
CA THR A 212 11.37 3.14 27.31
C THR A 212 11.59 4.59 26.87
N PRO A 213 11.82 5.54 27.79
CA PRO A 213 12.01 6.95 27.42
C PRO A 213 13.10 7.19 26.35
N ASP A 214 14.18 6.40 26.38
CA ASP A 214 15.28 6.43 25.40
C ASP A 214 14.92 5.83 24.02
N GLN A 215 13.82 5.08 23.93
CA GLN A 215 13.32 4.50 22.68
C GLN A 215 12.30 5.40 21.99
N ILE A 216 11.77 6.42 22.66
CA ILE A 216 10.81 7.36 22.08
C ILE A 216 11.56 8.30 21.15
N TYR A 217 11.23 8.25 19.87
CA TYR A 217 11.76 9.19 18.88
C TYR A 217 10.81 10.37 18.75
N ASP A 218 11.35 11.58 18.83
CA ASP A 218 10.63 12.85 18.78
C ASP A 218 10.97 13.71 17.55
N GLY A 219 11.90 13.23 16.71
CA GLY A 219 12.37 13.92 15.51
C GLY A 219 13.85 14.29 15.59
N GLU A 220 14.47 14.26 16.76
CA GLU A 220 15.89 14.60 16.99
C GLU A 220 16.80 13.39 17.24
#